data_AF-A0A7C1MER4-F1
#
_entry.id   AF-A0A7C1MER4-F1
#
_cell.length_a   1.000
_cell.length_b   1.000
_cell.length_c   1.000
_cell.angle_alpha   90.00
_cell.angle_beta   90.00
_cell.angle_gamma   90.00
#
_symmetry.space_group_name_H-M   'P 1'
#
loop_
_entity.id
_entity.type
_entity.pdbx_description
1 polymer ?
#
loop_
_entity_poly.entity_id
_entity_poly.type
_entity_poly.pdbx_seq_one_letter_code
_entity_poly.pdbx_strand_id
1 'polypeptide(L)' 'MSKWVYVSGEYVLKDKAKISVFDHGFLYGDGVFEGIRAYGGKVFRLDEHLQ' A
#
# COMPACT_ATOMS: atom_id res chain seq x y z
N MET A 1 13.78 10.97 -4.24
CA MET A 1 13.77 9.92 -3.20
C MET A 1 12.92 8.77 -3.68
N SER A 2 13.49 7.58 -3.78
CA SER A 2 12.79 6.38 -4.24
C SER A 2 11.89 5.86 -3.12
N LYS A 3 10.60 5.68 -3.41
CA LYS A 3 9.62 5.11 -2.48
C LYS A 3 9.48 3.62 -2.79
N TRP A 4 9.47 2.79 -1.75
CA TRP A 4 9.19 1.36 -1.87
C TRP A 4 7.68 1.10 -1.91
N VAL A 5 7.28 0.11 -2.68
CA VAL A 5 5.91 -0.41 -2.76
C VAL A 5 5.98 -1.92 -2.60
N TYR A 6 5.13 -2.47 -1.75
CA TYR A 6 4.95 -3.92 -1.64
C TYR A 6 3.75 -4.33 -2.50
N VAL A 7 3.97 -5.18 -3.51
CA VAL A 7 2.94 -5.64 -4.43
C VAL A 7 3.25 -7.07 -4.89
N SER A 8 2.23 -7.92 -4.94
CA SER A 8 2.34 -9.32 -5.40
C SER A 8 3.46 -10.13 -4.72
N GLY A 9 3.70 -9.90 -3.42
CA GLY A 9 4.71 -10.64 -2.65
C GLY A 9 6.11 -10.00 -2.64
N GLU A 10 6.34 -8.93 -3.39
CA GLU A 10 7.67 -8.35 -3.60
C GLU A 10 7.76 -6.86 -3.24
N TYR A 11 8.94 -6.43 -2.77
CA TYR A 11 9.27 -5.02 -2.64
C TYR A 11 9.87 -4.50 -3.94
N VAL A 12 9.21 -3.50 -4.54
CA VAL A 12 9.66 -2.84 -5.76
C VAL A 12 9.75 -1.33 -5.56
N LEU A 13 10.59 -0.66 -6.36
CA LEU A 13 10.57 0.80 -6.41
C LEU A 13 9.26 1.27 -7.06
N LYS A 14 8.76 2.44 -6.62
CA LYS A 14 7.47 3.00 -7.05
C LYS A 14 7.29 3.05 -8.57
N ASP A 15 8.34 3.36 -9.32
CA ASP A 15 8.35 3.43 -10.79
C ASP A 15 8.20 2.06 -11.47
N LYS A 16 8.46 0.97 -10.74
CA LYS A 16 8.32 -0.41 -11.20
C LYS A 16 7.05 -1.11 -10.68
N ALA A 17 6.35 -0.50 -9.72
CA ALA A 17 5.12 -1.05 -9.17
C ALA A 17 4.01 -1.11 -10.23
N LYS A 18 3.40 -2.28 -10.42
CA LYS A 18 2.34 -2.52 -11.40
C LYS A 18 1.30 -3.48 -10.85
N ILE A 19 0.06 -3.30 -11.27
CA ILE A 19 -1.06 -4.24 -11.09
C ILE A 19 -1.60 -4.63 -12.46
N SER A 20 -2.46 -5.65 -12.51
CA SER A 20 -3.17 -6.01 -13.75
C SER A 20 -4.15 -4.90 -14.13
N VAL A 21 -4.29 -4.61 -15.43
CA VAL A 21 -5.36 -3.74 -15.93
C VAL A 21 -6.75 -4.38 -15.79
N PHE A 22 -6.80 -5.69 -15.53
CA PHE A 22 -8.02 -6.44 -15.26
C PHE A 22 -8.30 -6.62 -13.76
N ASP A 23 -7.56 -5.94 -12.89
CA ASP A 23 -7.79 -5.98 -11.45
C ASP A 23 -9.18 -5.41 -11.12
N HIS A 24 -9.95 -6.09 -10.28
CA HIS A 24 -11.33 -5.69 -9.96
C HIS A 24 -11.36 -4.38 -9.18
N GLY A 25 -10.35 -4.13 -8.35
CA GLY A 25 -10.16 -2.85 -7.65
C GLY A 25 -9.89 -1.70 -8.62
N PHE A 26 -9.21 -1.96 -9.73
CA PHE A 26 -9.02 -0.97 -10.79
C PHE A 26 -10.26 -0.77 -11.67
N LEU A 27 -10.89 -1.86 -12.12
CA LEU A 27 -12.01 -1.82 -13.06
C LEU A 27 -13.32 -1.36 -12.43
N TYR A 28 -13.59 -1.73 -11.18
CA TYR A 28 -14.89 -1.55 -10.53
C TYR A 28 -14.82 -0.80 -9.21
N GLY A 29 -13.61 -0.40 -8.78
CA GLY A 29 -13.42 0.31 -7.52
C GLY A 29 -13.61 -0.58 -6.29
N ASP A 30 -13.51 -1.90 -6.48
CA ASP A 30 -13.61 -2.88 -5.39
C ASP A 30 -12.31 -2.97 -4.61
N GLY A 31 -12.06 -1.97 -3.79
CA GLY A 31 -10.88 -1.88 -2.95
C GLY A 31 -11.13 -1.02 -1.72
N VAL A 32 -10.38 -1.30 -0.66
CA VAL A 32 -10.34 -0.51 0.57
C VAL A 32 -8.93 0.02 0.76
N PHE A 33 -8.79 1.16 1.45
CA PHE A 33 -7.48 1.74 1.75
C PHE A 33 -7.43 2.28 3.17
N GLU A 34 -6.22 2.29 3.74
CA GLU A 34 -5.90 2.92 5.03
C GLU A 34 -4.52 3.60 4.93
N GLY A 35 -4.36 4.73 5.61
CA GLY A 35 -3.14 5.50 5.71
C GLY A 35 -2.53 5.46 7.11
N ILE A 36 -1.46 4.69 7.26
CA ILE A 36 -0.69 4.60 8.51
C ILE A 36 0.54 5.52 8.46
N ARG A 37 0.83 6.23 9.55
CA ARG A 37 2.02 7.09 9.66
C ARG A 37 2.99 6.60 10.73
N ALA A 38 4.28 6.70 10.41
CA ALA A 38 5.36 6.40 11.35
C ALA A 38 6.20 7.64 11.64
N TYR A 39 6.52 7.84 12.91
CA TYR A 39 7.33 8.95 13.42
C TYR A 39 8.41 8.40 14.36
N GLY A 40 9.67 8.73 14.12
CA GLY A 40 10.79 8.31 14.98
C GLY A 40 10.86 6.79 15.19
N GLY A 41 10.52 5.99 14.18
CA GLY A 41 10.51 4.52 14.26
C GLY A 41 9.30 3.91 14.96
N LYS A 42 8.30 4.71 15.36
CA LYS A 42 7.04 4.25 15.96
C LYS A 42 5.87 4.52 15.04
N VAL A 43 4.96 3.55 14.93
CA VAL A 43 3.71 3.71 14.20
C VAL A 43 2.67 4.36 15.12
N PHE A 44 2.00 5.40 14.63
CA PHE A 44 0.94 6.06 15.39
C PHE A 44 -0.33 5.21 15.37
N ARG A 45 -0.85 4.84 16.56
CA ARG A 45 -2.13 4.12 16.73
C ARG A 45 -2.29 2.90 15.80
N LEU A 46 -1.27 2.03 15.79
CA LEU A 46 -1.21 0.89 14.88
C LEU A 46 -2.42 -0.04 15.07
N ASP A 47 -2.77 -0.35 16.31
CA ASP A 47 -3.85 -1.30 16.60
C ASP A 47 -5.20 -0.77 16.11
N GLU A 48 -5.46 0.52 16.26
CA GLU A 48 -6.70 1.15 15.79
C GLU A 48 -6.79 1.22 14.26
N HIS A 49 -5.68 1.26 13.54
CA HIS A 49 -5.67 1.22 12.06
C HIS A 49 -5.84 -0.20 11.49
N LEU A 50 -5.59 -1.25 12.29
CA LEU A 50 -5.67 -2.65 11.85
C LEU A 50 -7.02 -3.32 12.17
N GLN A 51 -7.88 -2.64 12.92
CA GLN A 51 -9.23 -3.11 13.31
C GLN A 51 -10.27 -2.72 12.26
#